data_AF-A0A7W8E1W5-F1
#
_entry.id   AF-A0A7W8E1W5-F1
#
_cell.length_a   1.000
_cell.length_b   1.000
_cell.length_c   1.000
_cell.angle_alpha   90.00
_cell.angle_beta   90.00
_cell.angle_gamma   90.00
#
_symmetry.space_group_name_H-M   'P 1'
#
loop_
_entity.id
_entity.type
_entity.pdbx_description
1 polymer ?
#
loop_
_entity_poly.entity_id
_entity_poly.type
_entity_poly.pdbx_seq_one_letter_code
_entity_poly.pdbx_strand_id
1 'polypeptide(L)'
;MTQSQAFAANTFKLLAVMENLLGRQAKAASYAATSKKLADALILPIPDGYWDDKNQRFIDWVDRDGKAHDHIHLLANTVPVTFGYATPAQSAAVRRLVEENAGQFERFPSFVAADIAGYTKSEIGNGGPYDLSAAGRYWYWDAAFRASQKQDGVLLDQLKAVAAEGAKDNYFMGERYDMDYVYYIDGKNAHGAGKYYEYPNVYSAVLISKFLGLTIPADADVSVAPHLNSYGNVEFNEPAYALRYSYDADGFVLKNLSNKRRRFKVDLSALGGTTMLYRLNGKTSAAFAGPITLAPQEEARWVREK
;
A
#
# COMPACT_ATOMS: atom_id res chain seq x y z
N MET A 1 2.93 17.02 11.22
CA MET A 1 2.97 15.55 11.17
C MET A 1 3.15 15.12 9.73
N THR A 2 4.17 14.31 9.49
CA THR A 2 4.64 13.92 8.15
C THR A 2 3.57 13.19 7.36
N GLN A 3 2.94 12.20 7.97
CA GLN A 3 1.91 11.39 7.33
C GLN A 3 0.71 12.25 6.86
N SER A 4 0.24 13.19 7.70
CA SER A 4 -0.88 14.08 7.33
C SER A 4 -0.56 14.95 6.12
N GLN A 5 0.65 15.51 6.05
CA GLN A 5 1.06 16.34 4.92
C GLN A 5 1.23 15.50 3.64
N ALA A 6 1.76 14.29 3.75
CA ALA A 6 1.87 13.36 2.61
C ALA A 6 0.48 13.01 2.04
N PHE A 7 -0.50 12.71 2.90
CA PHE A 7 -1.88 12.50 2.46
C PHE A 7 -2.51 13.75 1.85
N ALA A 8 -2.30 14.93 2.43
CA ALA A 8 -2.80 16.18 1.87
C ALA A 8 -2.25 16.42 0.44
N ALA A 9 -0.93 16.25 0.26
CA ALA A 9 -0.31 16.36 -1.05
C ALA A 9 -0.91 15.35 -2.06
N ASN A 10 -1.16 14.11 -1.63
CA ASN A 10 -1.74 13.07 -2.48
C ASN A 10 -3.20 13.36 -2.85
N THR A 11 -3.98 13.88 -1.91
CA THR A 11 -5.37 14.33 -2.17
C THR A 11 -5.39 15.39 -3.26
N PHE A 12 -4.54 16.41 -3.18
CA PHE A 12 -4.44 17.43 -4.23
C PHE A 12 -3.99 16.87 -5.58
N LYS A 13 -3.09 15.88 -5.60
CA LYS A 13 -2.70 15.17 -6.82
C LYS A 13 -3.89 14.45 -7.44
N LEU A 14 -4.67 13.71 -6.65
CA LEU A 14 -5.86 13.01 -7.12
C LEU A 14 -6.93 13.98 -7.63
N LEU A 15 -7.15 15.11 -6.95
CA LEU A 15 -8.03 16.17 -7.42
C LEU A 15 -7.56 16.73 -8.77
N ALA A 16 -6.25 16.98 -8.95
CA ALA A 16 -5.73 17.43 -10.22
C ALA A 16 -6.00 16.44 -11.37
N VAL A 17 -5.86 15.13 -11.11
CA VAL A 17 -6.22 14.07 -12.08
C VAL A 17 -7.70 14.12 -12.43
N MET A 18 -8.59 14.22 -11.43
CA MET A 18 -10.04 14.34 -11.67
C MET A 18 -10.40 15.58 -12.49
N GLU A 19 -9.81 16.73 -12.19
CA GLU A 19 -10.04 17.98 -12.93
C GLU A 19 -9.56 17.87 -14.39
N ASN A 20 -8.42 17.21 -14.64
CA ASN A 20 -7.93 16.95 -16.00
C ASN A 20 -8.91 16.07 -16.80
N LEU A 21 -9.45 15.01 -16.19
CA LEU A 21 -10.42 14.12 -16.84
C LEU A 21 -11.72 14.86 -17.22
N LEU A 22 -12.06 15.89 -16.46
CA LEU A 22 -13.23 16.75 -16.71
C LEU A 22 -12.91 17.91 -17.66
N GLY A 23 -11.69 17.99 -18.21
CA GLY A 23 -11.25 19.06 -19.11
C GLY A 23 -11.00 20.41 -18.43
N ARG A 24 -10.97 20.47 -17.09
CA ARG A 24 -10.83 21.69 -16.30
C ARG A 24 -9.36 22.02 -16.01
N GLN A 25 -8.59 22.25 -17.08
CA GLN A 25 -7.12 22.35 -17.05
C GLN A 25 -6.58 23.39 -16.05
N ALA A 26 -7.19 24.58 -15.95
CA ALA A 26 -6.73 25.61 -15.01
C ALA A 26 -6.87 25.16 -13.54
N LYS A 27 -7.97 24.47 -13.21
CA LYS A 27 -8.20 23.95 -11.85
C LYS A 27 -7.26 22.78 -11.55
N ALA A 28 -7.05 21.90 -12.53
CA ALA A 28 -6.08 20.82 -12.43
C ALA A 28 -4.67 21.34 -12.16
N ALA A 29 -4.23 22.37 -12.89
CA ALA A 29 -2.92 23.00 -12.68
C ALA A 29 -2.79 23.61 -11.28
N SER A 30 -3.84 24.27 -10.77
CA SER A 30 -3.87 24.81 -9.41
C SER A 30 -3.70 23.72 -8.34
N TYR A 31 -4.45 22.61 -8.44
CA TYR A 31 -4.31 21.51 -7.49
C TYR A 31 -2.96 20.80 -7.61
N ALA A 32 -2.44 20.61 -8.82
CA ALA A 32 -1.11 20.05 -9.04
C ALA A 32 -0.01 20.91 -8.40
N ALA A 33 -0.10 22.24 -8.54
CA ALA A 33 0.83 23.17 -7.90
C ALA A 33 0.77 23.09 -6.36
N THR A 34 -0.43 23.01 -5.78
CA THR A 34 -0.59 22.82 -4.33
C THR A 34 -0.02 21.49 -3.85
N SER A 35 -0.30 20.39 -4.57
CA SER A 35 0.26 19.07 -4.28
C SER A 35 1.79 19.13 -4.27
N LYS A 36 2.38 19.73 -5.32
CA LYS A 36 3.84 19.89 -5.44
C LYS A 36 4.40 20.72 -4.28
N LYS A 37 3.79 21.86 -3.94
CA LYS A 37 4.26 22.70 -2.82
C LYS A 37 4.29 21.94 -1.50
N LEU A 38 3.25 21.16 -1.21
CA LEU A 38 3.18 20.35 0.01
C LEU A 38 4.23 19.21 0.01
N ALA A 39 4.40 18.54 -1.13
CA ALA A 39 5.37 17.45 -1.28
C ALA A 39 6.82 17.96 -1.17
N ASP A 40 7.14 19.08 -1.85
CA ASP A 40 8.47 19.69 -1.82
C ASP A 40 8.83 20.13 -0.40
N ALA A 41 7.91 20.76 0.34
CA ALA A 41 8.15 21.17 1.73
C ALA A 41 8.31 19.96 2.68
N LEU A 42 7.57 18.87 2.45
CA LEU A 42 7.62 17.69 3.30
C LEU A 42 9.03 17.07 3.35
N ILE A 43 9.73 17.06 2.22
CA ILE A 43 11.01 16.37 2.06
C ILE A 43 12.23 17.22 2.46
N LEU A 44 12.02 18.48 2.87
CA LEU A 44 13.08 19.34 3.37
C LEU A 44 13.57 18.87 4.75
N PRO A 45 14.82 19.18 5.11
CA PRO A 45 15.31 18.99 6.47
C PRO A 45 14.50 19.80 7.49
N ILE A 46 14.48 19.33 8.74
CA ILE A 46 13.98 20.11 9.88
C ILE A 46 14.85 21.39 10.02
N PRO A 47 14.27 22.58 10.28
CA PRO A 47 12.88 22.84 10.68
C PRO A 47 11.88 23.09 9.54
N ASP A 48 12.33 23.15 8.29
CA ASP A 48 11.50 23.56 7.15
C ASP A 48 10.63 22.40 6.59
N GLY A 49 11.01 21.16 6.89
CA GLY A 49 10.27 19.95 6.55
C GLY A 49 10.33 18.90 7.65
N TYR A 50 10.35 17.62 7.25
CA TYR A 50 10.30 16.48 8.19
C TYR A 50 11.46 15.51 8.04
N TRP A 51 12.45 15.82 7.20
CA TRP A 51 13.62 14.97 7.04
C TRP A 51 14.65 15.25 8.13
N ASP A 52 15.13 14.20 8.80
CA ASP A 52 16.27 14.25 9.71
C ASP A 52 17.52 13.76 8.96
N ASP A 53 18.37 14.70 8.53
CA ASP A 53 19.62 14.38 7.82
C ASP A 53 20.60 13.57 8.67
N LYS A 54 20.59 13.73 9.99
CA LYS A 54 21.52 13.02 10.87
C LYS A 54 21.16 11.55 10.96
N ASN A 55 19.87 11.27 11.16
CA ASN A 55 19.36 9.90 11.34
C ASN A 55 18.85 9.27 10.02
N GLN A 56 18.89 10.02 8.91
CA GLN A 56 18.50 9.59 7.57
C GLN A 56 17.09 8.99 7.52
N ARG A 57 16.12 9.67 8.15
CA ARG A 57 14.73 9.25 8.21
C ARG A 57 13.77 10.43 8.32
N PHE A 58 12.50 10.17 8.05
CA PHE A 58 11.45 11.14 8.34
C PHE A 58 11.04 11.02 9.81
N ILE A 59 10.91 12.16 10.49
CA ILE A 59 10.31 12.22 11.82
C ILE A 59 8.79 12.08 11.73
N ASP A 60 8.11 11.77 12.82
CA ASP A 60 6.66 11.63 12.83
C ASP A 60 5.97 13.02 12.81
N TRP A 61 6.33 13.88 13.76
CA TRP A 61 5.79 15.23 13.85
C TRP A 61 6.72 16.18 14.59
N VAL A 62 6.46 17.48 14.40
CA VAL A 62 7.10 18.57 15.14
C VAL A 62 6.02 19.26 15.95
N ASP A 63 6.28 19.50 17.23
CA ASP A 63 5.34 20.21 18.10
C ASP A 63 5.32 21.72 17.85
N ARG A 64 4.48 22.44 18.61
CA ARG A 64 4.35 23.89 18.48
C ARG A 64 5.58 24.66 18.95
N ASP A 65 6.43 24.02 19.74
CA ASP A 65 7.67 24.59 20.28
C ASP A 65 8.87 24.24 19.38
N GLY A 66 8.65 23.54 18.26
CA GLY A 66 9.68 23.16 17.30
C GLY A 66 10.43 21.87 17.68
N LYS A 67 9.96 21.12 18.68
CA LYS A 67 10.57 19.86 19.07
C LYS A 67 10.15 18.74 18.12
N ALA A 68 11.15 18.02 17.60
CA ALA A 68 10.92 16.84 16.78
C ALA A 68 10.53 15.64 17.65
N HIS A 69 9.54 14.89 17.19
CA HIS A 69 9.06 13.66 17.78
C HIS A 69 9.30 12.53 16.78
N ASP A 70 10.18 11.60 17.16
CA ASP A 70 10.69 10.55 16.29
C ASP A 70 10.79 9.23 17.06
N HIS A 71 9.82 8.37 16.80
CA HIS A 71 9.73 7.02 17.36
C HIS A 71 9.98 5.96 16.28
N ILE A 72 10.59 6.34 15.16
CA ILE A 72 10.76 5.47 13.99
C ILE A 72 9.38 4.99 13.48
N HIS A 73 8.45 5.93 13.32
CA HIS A 73 7.09 5.63 12.90
C HIS A 73 7.08 5.12 11.45
N LEU A 74 6.45 3.97 11.21
CA LEU A 74 6.43 3.28 9.92
C LEU A 74 5.87 4.17 8.81
N LEU A 75 4.63 4.65 8.98
CA LEU A 75 3.96 5.43 7.94
C LEU A 75 4.51 6.85 7.74
N ALA A 76 5.05 7.48 8.77
CA ALA A 76 5.76 8.74 8.60
C ALA A 76 6.94 8.59 7.61
N ASN A 77 7.59 7.43 7.63
CA ASN A 77 8.70 7.11 6.74
C ASN A 77 8.26 6.57 5.37
N THR A 78 7.31 5.63 5.34
CA THR A 78 6.97 4.91 4.11
C THR A 78 6.03 5.68 3.18
N VAL A 79 5.09 6.48 3.71
CA VAL A 79 4.09 7.17 2.87
C VAL A 79 4.71 8.20 1.90
N PRO A 80 5.70 9.03 2.30
CA PRO A 80 6.42 9.90 1.36
C PRO A 80 7.08 9.15 0.20
N VAL A 81 7.60 7.95 0.45
CA VAL A 81 8.21 7.08 -0.56
C VAL A 81 7.13 6.47 -1.46
N THR A 82 6.06 5.91 -0.87
CA THR A 82 4.94 5.29 -1.57
C THR A 82 4.25 6.26 -2.54
N PHE A 83 4.14 7.54 -2.18
CA PHE A 83 3.56 8.55 -3.07
C PHE A 83 4.53 9.16 -4.08
N GLY A 84 5.82 8.81 -4.00
CA GLY A 84 6.86 9.27 -4.91
C GLY A 84 7.31 10.71 -4.65
N TYR A 85 7.23 11.18 -3.40
CA TYR A 85 7.70 12.52 -3.03
C TYR A 85 9.17 12.52 -2.61
N ALA A 86 9.59 11.47 -1.90
CA ALA A 86 10.95 11.32 -1.41
C ALA A 86 11.97 11.30 -2.57
N THR A 87 13.13 11.91 -2.35
CA THR A 87 14.26 11.77 -3.29
C THR A 87 14.73 10.32 -3.39
N PRO A 88 15.51 9.95 -4.42
CA PRO A 88 16.09 8.61 -4.51
C PRO A 88 16.93 8.22 -3.28
N ALA A 89 17.69 9.17 -2.72
CA ALA A 89 18.51 8.95 -1.52
C ALA A 89 17.64 8.69 -0.28
N GLN A 90 16.62 9.54 -0.05
CA GLN A 90 15.65 9.36 1.03
C GLN A 90 14.89 8.04 0.89
N SER A 91 14.45 7.69 -0.32
CA SER A 91 13.78 6.41 -0.59
C SER A 91 14.67 5.21 -0.27
N ALA A 92 15.95 5.27 -0.60
CA ALA A 92 16.91 4.23 -0.27
C ALA A 92 17.17 4.12 1.25
N ALA A 93 17.24 5.26 1.94
CA ALA A 93 17.39 5.30 3.38
C ALA A 93 16.17 4.72 4.12
N VAL A 94 14.96 5.11 3.72
CA VAL A 94 13.71 4.56 4.27
C VAL A 94 13.62 3.05 4.04
N ARG A 95 13.99 2.54 2.87
CA ARG A 95 14.03 1.09 2.63
C ARG A 95 14.94 0.37 3.62
N ARG A 96 16.15 0.88 3.85
CA ARG A 96 17.08 0.31 4.83
C ARG A 96 16.51 0.36 6.24
N LEU A 97 15.92 1.50 6.63
CA LEU A 97 15.27 1.67 7.94
C LEU A 97 14.18 0.61 8.17
N VAL A 98 13.33 0.38 7.16
CA VAL A 98 12.25 -0.63 7.25
C VAL A 98 12.82 -2.04 7.35
N GLU A 99 13.87 -2.36 6.60
CA GLU A 99 14.54 -3.66 6.65
C GLU A 99 15.21 -3.91 8.01
N GLU A 100 15.97 -2.94 8.51
CA GLU A 100 16.66 -2.99 9.81
C GLU A 100 15.68 -3.17 10.98
N ASN A 101 14.45 -2.67 10.84
CA ASN A 101 13.41 -2.73 11.88
C ASN A 101 12.27 -3.70 11.53
N ALA A 102 12.45 -4.59 10.54
CA ALA A 102 11.40 -5.49 10.08
C ALA A 102 10.81 -6.36 11.20
N GLY A 103 11.63 -6.79 12.17
CA GLY A 103 11.16 -7.57 13.31
C GLY A 103 10.16 -6.82 14.21
N GLN A 104 10.19 -5.50 14.24
CA GLN A 104 9.17 -4.69 14.91
C GLN A 104 8.01 -4.39 13.97
N PHE A 105 8.28 -3.95 12.74
CA PHE A 105 7.22 -3.55 11.81
C PHE A 105 6.30 -4.69 11.38
N GLU A 106 6.76 -5.94 11.34
CA GLU A 106 5.91 -7.09 11.00
C GLU A 106 5.17 -7.67 12.22
N ARG A 107 5.16 -6.96 13.36
CA ARG A 107 4.24 -7.25 14.47
C ARG A 107 2.80 -6.93 14.07
N PHE A 108 1.89 -7.83 14.41
CA PHE A 108 0.79 -8.32 13.56
C PHE A 108 -0.21 -7.33 12.91
N PRO A 109 -0.48 -7.35 11.59
CA PRO A 109 0.43 -7.69 10.49
C PRO A 109 1.36 -6.50 10.17
N SER A 110 1.18 -5.36 10.85
CA SER A 110 1.94 -4.14 10.63
C SER A 110 1.89 -3.26 11.88
N PHE A 111 3.04 -3.06 12.51
CA PHE A 111 3.20 -2.26 13.72
C PHE A 111 3.54 -0.81 13.39
N VAL A 112 3.12 0.11 14.27
CA VAL A 112 3.11 1.53 13.94
C VAL A 112 4.48 2.20 14.06
N ALA A 113 5.35 1.74 14.97
CA ALA A 113 6.67 2.33 15.19
C ALA A 113 7.69 1.30 15.71
N ALA A 114 8.98 1.53 15.46
CA ALA A 114 10.03 0.63 15.94
C ALA A 114 10.60 1.02 17.31
N ASP A 115 10.50 2.29 17.72
CA ASP A 115 10.90 2.77 19.04
C ASP A 115 9.70 3.17 19.90
N ILE A 116 8.92 2.17 20.29
CA ILE A 116 7.69 2.35 21.08
C ILE A 116 8.00 2.79 22.52
N ALA A 117 9.14 2.33 23.07
CA ALA A 117 9.57 2.73 24.41
C ALA A 117 9.97 4.20 24.49
N GLY A 118 10.30 4.84 23.36
CA GLY A 118 10.62 6.25 23.26
C GLY A 118 9.43 7.20 23.47
N TYR A 119 8.18 6.70 23.45
CA TYR A 119 7.00 7.53 23.70
C TYR A 119 6.93 7.99 25.17
N THR A 120 6.83 9.29 25.36
CA THR A 120 6.63 9.91 26.67
C THR A 120 5.18 9.76 27.13
N LYS A 121 4.96 9.87 28.45
CA LYS A 121 3.62 9.87 29.04
C LYS A 121 2.70 10.94 28.44
N SER A 122 3.24 12.10 28.08
CA SER A 122 2.47 13.18 27.45
C SER A 122 2.04 12.84 26.02
N GLU A 123 2.84 12.09 25.28
CA GLU A 123 2.51 11.67 23.90
C GLU A 123 1.49 10.54 23.89
N ILE A 124 1.59 9.62 24.85
CA ILE A 124 0.61 8.53 25.03
C ILE A 124 -0.75 9.08 25.49
N GLY A 125 -0.72 10.14 26.31
CA GLY A 125 -1.92 10.74 26.87
C GLY A 125 -2.63 9.85 27.91
N ASN A 126 -3.81 10.29 28.32
CA ASN A 126 -4.59 9.61 29.38
C ASN A 126 -5.37 8.38 28.89
N GLY A 127 -5.52 8.24 27.56
CA GLY A 127 -6.15 7.08 26.95
C GLY A 127 -5.29 5.83 27.04
N GLY A 128 -3.98 5.96 27.26
CA GLY A 128 -3.04 4.84 27.22
C GLY A 128 -2.55 4.56 25.80
N PRO A 129 -1.60 3.63 25.63
CA PRO A 129 -0.83 3.43 24.39
C PRO A 129 -1.61 2.76 23.25
N TYR A 130 -2.95 2.83 23.23
CA TYR A 130 -3.79 2.15 22.24
C TYR A 130 -3.44 2.52 20.79
N ASP A 131 -3.03 3.75 20.53
CA ASP A 131 -2.62 4.21 19.19
C ASP A 131 -1.21 3.75 18.78
N LEU A 132 -0.48 3.10 19.68
CA LEU A 132 0.86 2.57 19.46
C LEU A 132 0.86 1.10 18.98
N SER A 133 -0.32 0.56 18.67
CA SER A 133 -0.55 -0.84 18.36
C SER A 133 -0.63 -1.11 16.86
N ALA A 134 -0.60 -2.39 16.50
CA ALA A 134 -0.97 -2.79 15.15
C ALA A 134 -2.48 -2.62 14.92
N ALA A 135 -2.82 -1.90 13.85
CA ALA A 135 -4.20 -1.62 13.47
C ALA A 135 -4.37 -1.65 11.95
N GLY A 136 -5.58 -1.98 11.49
CA GLY A 136 -5.84 -2.18 10.07
C GLY A 136 -5.56 -0.92 9.22
N ARG A 137 -5.86 0.28 9.73
CA ARG A 137 -5.56 1.54 9.01
C ARG A 137 -4.08 1.73 8.69
N TYR A 138 -3.19 1.27 9.56
CA TYR A 138 -1.75 1.37 9.32
C TYR A 138 -1.31 0.33 8.31
N TRP A 139 -1.80 -0.89 8.48
CA TRP A 139 -1.52 -2.01 7.59
C TRP A 139 -1.85 -1.73 6.13
N TYR A 140 -2.96 -1.05 5.82
CA TYR A 140 -3.29 -0.72 4.42
C TYR A 140 -2.14 0.03 3.72
N TRP A 141 -1.55 1.00 4.39
CA TRP A 141 -0.50 1.85 3.82
C TRP A 141 0.88 1.19 3.85
N ASP A 142 1.13 0.33 4.84
CA ASP A 142 2.29 -0.56 4.81
C ASP A 142 2.20 -1.52 3.61
N ALA A 143 1.07 -2.20 3.41
CA ALA A 143 0.84 -3.05 2.25
C ALA A 143 0.98 -2.28 0.93
N ALA A 144 0.54 -1.02 0.87
CA ALA A 144 0.78 -0.17 -0.30
C ALA A 144 2.27 0.09 -0.55
N PHE A 145 3.05 0.32 0.51
CA PHE A 145 4.50 0.42 0.44
C PHE A 145 5.13 -0.89 -0.04
N ARG A 146 4.79 -2.04 0.57
CA ARG A 146 5.31 -3.37 0.20
C ARG A 146 5.04 -3.70 -1.28
N ALA A 147 3.83 -3.43 -1.76
CA ALA A 147 3.47 -3.59 -3.17
C ALA A 147 4.35 -2.73 -4.07
N SER A 148 4.55 -1.44 -3.73
CA SER A 148 5.41 -0.54 -4.50
C SER A 148 6.88 -0.98 -4.55
N GLN A 149 7.34 -1.72 -3.53
CA GLN A 149 8.68 -2.29 -3.45
C GLN A 149 8.79 -3.73 -3.99
N LYS A 150 7.69 -4.28 -4.54
CA LYS A 150 7.62 -5.68 -5.02
C LYS A 150 7.98 -6.71 -3.94
N GLN A 151 7.63 -6.41 -2.69
CA GLN A 151 7.82 -7.29 -1.54
C GLN A 151 6.62 -8.27 -1.42
N ASP A 152 6.39 -9.04 -2.48
CA ASP A 152 5.18 -9.84 -2.66
C ASP A 152 5.04 -10.97 -1.63
N GLY A 153 6.18 -11.51 -1.17
CA GLY A 153 6.22 -12.49 -0.08
C GLY A 153 5.69 -11.91 1.23
N VAL A 154 6.14 -10.70 1.60
CA VAL A 154 5.68 -10.00 2.81
C VAL A 154 4.19 -9.72 2.74
N LEU A 155 3.68 -9.27 1.58
CA LEU A 155 2.24 -9.06 1.37
C LEU A 155 1.42 -10.34 1.61
N LEU A 156 1.89 -11.47 1.08
CA LEU A 156 1.21 -12.75 1.28
C LEU A 156 1.25 -13.18 2.74
N ASP A 157 2.37 -12.99 3.42
CA ASP A 157 2.54 -13.37 4.82
C ASP A 157 1.66 -12.52 5.73
N GLN A 158 1.55 -11.22 5.48
CA GLN A 158 0.62 -10.32 6.18
C GLN A 158 -0.84 -10.76 5.98
N LEU A 159 -1.25 -11.06 4.74
CA LEU A 159 -2.60 -11.59 4.47
C LEU A 159 -2.86 -12.90 5.21
N LYS A 160 -1.91 -13.85 5.17
CA LYS A 160 -2.03 -15.12 5.89
C LYS A 160 -2.13 -14.92 7.40
N ALA A 161 -1.35 -13.99 7.96
CA ALA A 161 -1.38 -13.65 9.37
C ALA A 161 -2.79 -13.18 9.76
N VAL A 162 -3.35 -12.17 9.05
CA VAL A 162 -4.70 -11.65 9.30
C VAL A 162 -5.78 -12.72 9.14
N ALA A 163 -5.70 -13.55 8.11
CA ALA A 163 -6.65 -14.64 7.90
C ALA A 163 -6.59 -15.69 9.03
N ALA A 164 -5.39 -16.07 9.48
CA ALA A 164 -5.19 -17.02 10.56
C ALA A 164 -5.71 -16.50 11.90
N GLU A 165 -5.54 -15.20 12.18
CA GLU A 165 -6.09 -14.58 13.38
C GLU A 165 -7.62 -14.49 13.32
N GLY A 166 -8.17 -14.04 12.19
CA GLY A 166 -9.62 -13.99 12.00
C GLY A 166 -10.28 -15.36 12.18
N ALA A 167 -9.64 -16.44 11.71
CA ALA A 167 -10.15 -17.79 11.86
C ALA A 167 -10.31 -18.23 13.34
N LYS A 168 -9.60 -17.62 14.29
CA LYS A 168 -9.71 -17.95 15.72
C LYS A 168 -11.05 -17.54 16.34
N ASP A 169 -11.74 -16.54 15.78
CA ASP A 169 -13.02 -16.02 16.30
C ASP A 169 -14.06 -15.76 15.19
N ASN A 170 -14.24 -16.72 14.27
CA ASN A 170 -15.24 -16.65 13.19
C ASN A 170 -15.15 -15.36 12.34
N TYR A 171 -13.93 -14.85 12.15
CA TYR A 171 -13.61 -13.61 11.43
C TYR A 171 -14.15 -12.33 12.08
N PHE A 172 -14.58 -12.39 13.34
CA PHE A 172 -14.61 -11.19 14.19
C PHE A 172 -13.19 -10.89 14.65
N MET A 173 -12.75 -9.66 14.46
CA MET A 173 -11.40 -9.23 14.79
C MET A 173 -11.44 -8.09 15.79
N GLY A 174 -10.43 -8.05 16.66
CA GLY A 174 -10.20 -6.97 17.60
C GLY A 174 -9.77 -5.68 16.92
N GLU A 175 -9.78 -4.59 17.68
CA GLU A 175 -9.30 -3.30 17.19
C GLU A 175 -7.77 -3.29 17.07
N ARG A 176 -7.07 -3.68 18.13
CA ARG A 176 -5.62 -3.51 18.30
C ARG A 176 -4.96 -4.83 18.65
N TYR A 177 -3.82 -5.12 18.04
CA TYR A 177 -3.08 -6.37 18.23
C TYR A 177 -1.63 -6.15 18.63
N ASP A 178 -1.02 -7.22 19.13
CA ASP A 178 0.40 -7.33 19.48
C ASP A 178 0.86 -6.21 20.42
N MET A 179 0.04 -5.86 21.40
CA MET A 179 0.43 -4.88 22.41
C MET A 179 1.13 -5.53 23.58
N ASP A 180 0.74 -6.75 23.95
CA ASP A 180 1.19 -7.48 25.15
C ASP A 180 2.71 -7.67 25.24
N TYR A 181 3.46 -7.48 24.15
CA TYR A 181 4.92 -7.47 24.16
C TYR A 181 5.55 -6.22 24.81
N VAL A 182 4.82 -5.10 24.87
CA VAL A 182 5.32 -3.80 25.36
C VAL A 182 4.37 -3.12 26.35
N TYR A 183 3.07 -3.23 26.13
CA TYR A 183 2.02 -2.61 26.94
C TYR A 183 0.85 -3.59 27.11
N TYR A 184 0.08 -3.50 28.20
CA TYR A 184 -0.99 -4.47 28.46
C TYR A 184 -0.50 -5.93 28.50
N ILE A 185 0.55 -6.19 29.30
CA ILE A 185 1.10 -7.54 29.54
C ILE A 185 0.08 -8.36 30.36
N ASP A 186 -1.02 -8.75 29.72
CA ASP A 186 -2.16 -9.46 30.31
C ASP A 186 -2.47 -10.79 29.59
N GLY A 187 -1.62 -11.19 28.65
CA GLY A 187 -1.72 -12.43 27.88
C GLY A 187 -2.82 -12.42 26.82
N LYS A 188 -3.44 -11.26 26.55
CA LYS A 188 -4.41 -11.10 25.47
C LYS A 188 -3.72 -10.63 24.21
N ASN A 189 -4.04 -11.29 23.11
CA ASN A 189 -3.51 -10.93 21.80
C ASN A 189 -4.14 -9.64 21.23
N ALA A 190 -5.34 -9.26 21.70
CA ALA A 190 -6.06 -8.10 21.22
C ALA A 190 -6.68 -7.26 22.34
N HIS A 191 -6.69 -5.94 22.13
CA HIS A 191 -7.24 -4.94 23.05
C HIS A 191 -8.18 -3.97 22.31
N GLY A 192 -9.06 -3.30 23.07
CA GLY A 192 -10.09 -2.43 22.51
C GLY A 192 -11.38 -3.19 22.15
N ALA A 193 -12.08 -2.74 21.11
CA ALA A 193 -13.32 -3.36 20.67
C ALA A 193 -13.07 -4.79 20.11
N GLY A 194 -13.74 -5.81 20.66
CA GLY A 194 -13.57 -7.21 20.22
C GLY A 194 -14.25 -7.57 18.90
N LYS A 195 -15.14 -6.70 18.38
CA LYS A 195 -15.79 -6.83 17.07
C LYS A 195 -15.60 -5.55 16.28
N TYR A 196 -14.42 -5.40 15.72
CA TYR A 196 -14.01 -4.23 14.97
C TYR A 196 -13.94 -4.55 13.48
N TYR A 197 -14.48 -3.65 12.66
CA TYR A 197 -14.64 -3.88 11.22
C TYR A 197 -13.39 -3.56 10.40
N GLU A 198 -12.38 -2.92 11.00
CA GLU A 198 -11.25 -2.35 10.26
C GLU A 198 -10.40 -3.44 9.58
N TYR A 199 -10.00 -4.49 10.29
CA TYR A 199 -9.22 -5.58 9.69
C TYR A 199 -9.95 -6.31 8.56
N PRO A 200 -11.23 -6.73 8.69
CA PRO A 200 -11.96 -7.34 7.57
C PRO A 200 -12.06 -6.43 6.33
N ASN A 201 -12.30 -5.13 6.53
CA ASN A 201 -12.38 -4.17 5.43
C ASN A 201 -11.02 -3.94 4.77
N VAL A 202 -9.97 -3.77 5.57
CA VAL A 202 -8.61 -3.57 5.06
C VAL A 202 -8.09 -4.83 4.41
N TYR A 203 -8.36 -6.02 4.97
CA TYR A 203 -8.00 -7.30 4.37
C TYR A 203 -8.53 -7.41 2.95
N SER A 204 -9.82 -7.11 2.76
CA SER A 204 -10.45 -7.12 1.44
C SER A 204 -9.77 -6.13 0.48
N ALA A 205 -9.46 -4.92 0.95
CA ALA A 205 -8.78 -3.91 0.15
C ALA A 205 -7.34 -4.31 -0.22
N VAL A 206 -6.57 -4.88 0.71
CA VAL A 206 -5.20 -5.35 0.48
C VAL A 206 -5.21 -6.55 -0.45
N LEU A 207 -6.04 -7.55 -0.20
CA LEU A 207 -6.18 -8.73 -1.05
C LEU A 207 -6.49 -8.32 -2.48
N ILE A 208 -7.57 -7.56 -2.70
CA ILE A 208 -8.04 -7.22 -4.04
C ILE A 208 -7.06 -6.28 -4.74
N SER A 209 -6.67 -5.17 -4.09
CA SER A 209 -5.95 -4.09 -4.77
C SER A 209 -4.43 -4.17 -4.71
N LYS A 210 -3.85 -4.85 -3.71
CA LYS A 210 -2.40 -4.91 -3.50
C LYS A 210 -1.82 -6.27 -3.84
N PHE A 211 -2.53 -7.35 -3.55
CA PHE A 211 -2.04 -8.70 -3.85
C PHE A 211 -2.53 -9.23 -5.19
N LEU A 212 -3.86 -9.28 -5.39
CA LEU A 212 -4.47 -9.70 -6.66
C LEU A 212 -4.33 -8.65 -7.76
N GLY A 213 -3.99 -7.41 -7.40
CA GLY A 213 -3.65 -6.36 -8.36
C GLY A 213 -4.84 -5.75 -9.10
N LEU A 214 -6.05 -5.85 -8.55
CA LEU A 214 -7.27 -5.41 -9.22
C LEU A 214 -7.68 -4.02 -8.74
N THR A 215 -7.78 -3.06 -9.66
CA THR A 215 -8.31 -1.72 -9.36
C THR A 215 -9.19 -1.19 -10.49
N ILE A 216 -9.95 -0.12 -10.23
CA ILE A 216 -10.75 0.60 -11.22
C ILE A 216 -10.12 1.99 -11.37
N PRO A 217 -9.20 2.15 -12.34
CA PRO A 217 -8.55 3.43 -12.56
C PRO A 217 -9.50 4.36 -13.32
N ALA A 218 -9.13 5.64 -13.42
CA ALA A 218 -9.97 6.62 -14.11
C ALA A 218 -9.81 6.61 -15.65
N ASP A 219 -8.78 5.93 -16.18
CA ASP A 219 -8.41 5.87 -17.60
C ASP A 219 -8.66 4.50 -18.26
N ALA A 220 -9.21 3.52 -17.53
CA ALA A 220 -9.57 2.19 -18.02
C ALA A 220 -10.74 1.61 -17.21
N ASP A 221 -11.40 0.56 -17.71
CA ASP A 221 -12.50 -0.07 -16.97
C ASP A 221 -11.97 -0.89 -15.79
N VAL A 222 -10.84 -1.58 -15.98
CA VAL A 222 -10.16 -2.36 -14.92
C VAL A 222 -8.64 -2.30 -15.12
N SER A 223 -7.88 -2.18 -14.03
CA SER A 223 -6.44 -2.41 -14.02
C SER A 223 -6.13 -3.77 -13.39
N VAL A 224 -5.18 -4.49 -13.97
CA VAL A 224 -4.71 -5.81 -13.55
C VAL A 224 -3.19 -5.77 -13.40
N ALA A 225 -2.71 -5.79 -12.15
CA ALA A 225 -1.29 -5.71 -11.79
C ALA A 225 -0.94 -6.70 -10.66
N PRO A 226 -0.95 -8.02 -10.94
CA PRO A 226 -0.88 -9.05 -9.91
C PRO A 226 0.50 -9.14 -9.24
N HIS A 227 0.50 -9.34 -7.93
CA HIS A 227 1.69 -9.55 -7.08
C HIS A 227 1.78 -11.02 -6.63
N LEU A 228 1.41 -11.97 -7.50
CA LEU A 228 1.43 -13.38 -7.16
C LEU A 228 2.87 -13.92 -7.16
N ASN A 229 3.23 -14.63 -6.08
CA ASN A 229 4.52 -15.30 -5.93
C ASN A 229 4.50 -16.78 -6.38
N SER A 230 3.33 -17.32 -6.73
CA SER A 230 3.15 -18.68 -7.23
C SER A 230 2.11 -18.72 -8.34
N TYR A 231 2.04 -19.85 -9.05
CA TYR A 231 0.99 -20.11 -10.02
C TYR A 231 -0.39 -20.11 -9.36
N GLY A 232 -1.39 -19.67 -10.10
CA GLY A 232 -2.72 -19.49 -9.55
C GLY A 232 -3.75 -19.06 -10.58
N ASN A 233 -5.01 -19.13 -10.15
CA ASN A 233 -6.18 -18.69 -10.90
C ASN A 233 -6.99 -17.76 -10.01
N VAL A 234 -7.40 -16.63 -10.57
CA VAL A 234 -8.22 -15.63 -9.90
C VAL A 234 -9.45 -15.39 -10.73
N GLU A 235 -10.61 -15.51 -10.11
CA GLU A 235 -11.90 -15.22 -10.72
C GLU A 235 -12.66 -14.23 -9.85
N PHE A 236 -13.14 -13.17 -10.47
CA PHE A 236 -13.92 -12.13 -9.81
C PHE A 236 -15.19 -11.88 -10.62
N ASN A 237 -16.30 -12.46 -10.15
CA ASN A 237 -17.62 -12.37 -10.80
C ASN A 237 -18.38 -11.09 -10.44
N GLU A 238 -17.86 -10.29 -9.49
CA GLU A 238 -18.43 -8.99 -9.16
C GLU A 238 -18.52 -8.11 -10.42
N PRO A 239 -19.70 -7.57 -10.76
CA PRO A 239 -19.89 -6.79 -11.99
C PRO A 239 -18.89 -5.66 -12.20
N ALA A 240 -18.35 -5.06 -11.14
CA ALA A 240 -17.33 -4.03 -11.25
C ALA A 240 -16.05 -4.55 -11.94
N TYR A 241 -15.65 -5.80 -11.69
CA TYR A 241 -14.43 -6.40 -12.26
C TYR A 241 -14.72 -7.37 -13.41
N ALA A 242 -15.64 -8.32 -13.19
CA ALA A 242 -16.09 -9.33 -14.14
C ALA A 242 -14.95 -9.89 -15.01
N LEU A 243 -13.95 -10.50 -14.37
CA LEU A 243 -12.76 -11.02 -15.04
C LEU A 243 -12.27 -12.32 -14.41
N ARG A 244 -11.49 -13.05 -15.19
CA ARG A 244 -10.65 -14.15 -14.71
C ARG A 244 -9.23 -13.91 -15.21
N TYR A 245 -8.24 -14.16 -14.38
CA TYR A 245 -6.87 -14.32 -14.86
C TYR A 245 -6.22 -15.59 -14.31
N SER A 246 -5.27 -16.12 -15.07
CA SER A 246 -4.44 -17.25 -14.66
C SER A 246 -2.97 -16.92 -14.87
N TYR A 247 -2.13 -17.48 -13.99
CA TYR A 247 -0.69 -17.43 -14.09
C TYR A 247 -0.12 -18.83 -13.87
N ASP A 248 0.62 -19.33 -14.85
CA ASP A 248 1.24 -20.65 -14.83
C ASP A 248 2.59 -20.63 -15.58
N ALA A 249 3.17 -21.81 -15.79
CA ALA A 249 4.45 -21.99 -16.46
C ALA A 249 4.46 -21.48 -17.92
N ASP A 250 3.30 -21.49 -18.61
CA ASP A 250 3.17 -21.08 -20.00
C ASP A 250 3.00 -19.55 -20.12
N GLY A 251 2.44 -18.92 -19.08
CA GLY A 251 2.42 -17.47 -18.94
C GLY A 251 1.22 -16.93 -18.18
N PHE A 252 0.69 -15.82 -18.66
CA PHE A 252 -0.45 -15.13 -18.06
C PHE A 252 -1.62 -15.05 -19.05
N VAL A 253 -2.83 -15.31 -18.57
CA VAL A 253 -4.06 -15.20 -19.36
C VAL A 253 -5.04 -14.29 -18.64
N LEU A 254 -5.63 -13.34 -19.35
CA LEU A 254 -6.72 -12.50 -18.86
C LEU A 254 -7.95 -12.71 -19.72
N LYS A 255 -9.09 -12.99 -19.08
CA LYS A 255 -10.38 -13.16 -19.73
C LYS A 255 -11.40 -12.14 -19.23
N ASN A 256 -12.10 -11.51 -20.16
CA ASN A 256 -13.22 -10.64 -19.86
C ASN A 256 -14.50 -11.49 -19.63
N LEU A 257 -14.93 -11.63 -18.38
CA LEU A 257 -16.17 -12.34 -18.05
C LEU A 257 -17.42 -11.45 -18.18
N SER A 258 -17.24 -10.15 -18.41
CA SER A 258 -18.35 -9.23 -18.62
C SER A 258 -19.12 -9.53 -19.90
N ASN A 259 -20.39 -9.13 -19.93
CA ASN A 259 -21.21 -9.10 -21.16
C ASN A 259 -20.95 -7.85 -22.02
N LYS A 260 -20.00 -6.99 -21.62
CA LYS A 260 -19.60 -5.78 -22.36
C LYS A 260 -18.14 -5.86 -22.77
N ARG A 261 -17.81 -5.16 -23.85
CA ARG A 261 -16.42 -4.86 -24.20
C ARG A 261 -15.79 -4.03 -23.07
N ARG A 262 -14.57 -4.37 -22.66
CA ARG A 262 -13.85 -3.68 -21.59
C ARG A 262 -12.43 -3.34 -21.99
N ARG A 263 -11.96 -2.19 -21.53
CA ARG A 263 -10.57 -1.73 -21.59
C ARG A 263 -9.85 -2.14 -20.30
N PHE A 264 -8.86 -3.00 -20.42
CA PHE A 264 -8.01 -3.45 -19.32
C PHE A 264 -6.65 -2.78 -19.40
N LYS A 265 -6.16 -2.21 -18.30
CA LYS A 265 -4.77 -1.78 -18.14
C LYS A 265 -4.00 -2.91 -17.46
N VAL A 266 -3.05 -3.52 -18.15
CA VAL A 266 -2.32 -4.69 -17.62
C VAL A 266 -0.88 -4.30 -17.34
N ASP A 267 -0.36 -4.68 -16.17
CA ASP A 267 1.03 -4.54 -15.75
C ASP A 267 1.49 -5.85 -15.08
N LEU A 268 2.36 -6.62 -15.75
CA LEU A 268 2.85 -7.90 -15.23
C LEU A 268 4.22 -7.79 -14.55
N SER A 269 4.70 -6.57 -14.28
CA SER A 269 6.08 -6.34 -13.83
C SER A 269 6.39 -6.82 -12.41
N ALA A 270 5.36 -7.15 -11.61
CA ALA A 270 5.49 -7.74 -10.28
C ALA A 270 5.24 -9.26 -10.27
N LEU A 271 4.85 -9.86 -11.39
CA LEU A 271 4.43 -11.26 -11.42
C LEU A 271 5.64 -12.21 -11.40
N GLY A 272 5.67 -13.16 -10.46
CA GLY A 272 6.64 -14.26 -10.47
C GLY A 272 8.05 -13.94 -9.92
N GLY A 273 8.22 -12.85 -9.17
CA GLY A 273 9.42 -12.59 -8.36
C GLY A 273 10.73 -12.33 -9.13
N THR A 274 10.70 -12.34 -10.46
CA THR A 274 11.85 -12.05 -11.33
C THR A 274 11.40 -11.16 -12.49
N THR A 275 12.34 -10.45 -13.13
CA THR A 275 12.05 -9.58 -14.28
C THR A 275 11.70 -10.41 -15.52
N MET A 276 10.52 -11.04 -15.51
CA MET A 276 10.02 -11.83 -16.63
C MET A 276 9.53 -10.90 -17.73
N LEU A 277 9.97 -11.17 -18.97
CA LEU A 277 9.45 -10.51 -20.16
C LEU A 277 8.30 -11.34 -20.72
N TYR A 278 7.22 -10.65 -21.10
CA TYR A 278 5.98 -11.27 -21.55
C TYR A 278 5.63 -10.76 -22.95
N ARG A 279 5.32 -11.67 -23.88
CA ARG A 279 4.83 -11.31 -25.23
C ARG A 279 3.34 -11.50 -25.34
N LEU A 280 2.64 -10.45 -25.76
CA LEU A 280 1.22 -10.52 -26.11
C LEU A 280 1.07 -10.99 -27.57
N ASN A 281 0.42 -12.13 -27.80
CA ASN A 281 0.01 -12.60 -29.13
C ASN A 281 1.10 -12.51 -30.23
N GLY A 282 2.35 -12.89 -29.91
CA GLY A 282 3.46 -12.91 -30.88
C GLY A 282 4.07 -11.55 -31.26
N LYS A 283 3.59 -10.44 -30.69
CA LYS A 283 4.25 -9.12 -30.81
C LYS A 283 5.11 -8.86 -29.56
N THR A 284 6.39 -8.60 -29.80
CA THR A 284 7.38 -8.34 -28.74
C THR A 284 7.07 -7.01 -28.05
N SER A 285 6.88 -7.03 -26.73
CA SER A 285 6.99 -5.84 -25.90
C SER A 285 7.66 -6.21 -24.59
N ALA A 286 8.73 -5.51 -24.22
CA ALA A 286 9.26 -5.62 -22.87
C ALA A 286 8.17 -5.25 -21.88
N ALA A 287 7.88 -6.14 -20.91
CA ALA A 287 6.93 -5.96 -19.81
C ALA A 287 5.69 -5.12 -20.20
N PHE A 288 4.70 -5.71 -20.87
CA PHE A 288 3.55 -4.95 -21.37
C PHE A 288 2.86 -4.19 -20.23
N ALA A 289 3.04 -2.87 -20.21
CA ALA A 289 2.29 -1.91 -19.43
C ALA A 289 1.43 -1.11 -20.41
N GLY A 290 0.21 -1.57 -20.68
CA GLY A 290 -0.62 -0.94 -21.70
C GLY A 290 -2.10 -1.29 -21.63
N PRO A 291 -2.97 -0.48 -22.25
CA PRO A 291 -4.37 -0.83 -22.38
C PRO A 291 -4.57 -1.88 -23.48
N ILE A 292 -5.35 -2.90 -23.18
CA ILE A 292 -5.97 -3.78 -24.19
C ILE A 292 -7.48 -3.68 -24.10
N THR A 293 -8.17 -4.00 -25.18
CA THR A 293 -9.63 -4.02 -25.21
C THR A 293 -10.09 -5.42 -25.55
N LEU A 294 -10.88 -6.03 -24.68
CA LEU A 294 -11.42 -7.37 -24.85
C LEU A 294 -12.94 -7.30 -25.02
N ALA A 295 -13.46 -7.96 -26.04
CA ALA A 295 -14.88 -8.24 -26.21
C ALA A 295 -15.39 -9.19 -25.10
N PRO A 296 -16.71 -9.35 -24.94
CA PRO A 296 -17.26 -10.32 -24.00
C PRO A 296 -16.68 -11.71 -24.24
N GLN A 297 -16.24 -12.38 -23.17
CA GLN A 297 -15.64 -13.72 -23.18
C GLN A 297 -14.32 -13.86 -23.95
N GLU A 298 -13.78 -12.77 -24.50
CA GLU A 298 -12.47 -12.76 -25.14
C GLU A 298 -11.36 -12.86 -24.09
N GLU A 299 -10.26 -13.49 -24.47
CA GLU A 299 -9.06 -13.62 -23.66
C GLU A 299 -7.83 -13.04 -24.38
N ALA A 300 -6.91 -12.50 -23.59
CA ALA A 300 -5.57 -12.16 -24.01
C ALA A 300 -4.56 -13.09 -23.33
N ARG A 301 -3.52 -13.48 -24.07
CA ARG A 301 -2.47 -14.40 -23.61
C ARG A 301 -1.10 -13.75 -23.73
N TRP A 302 -0.37 -13.78 -22.62
CA TRP A 302 1.00 -13.33 -22.52
C TRP A 302 1.90 -14.54 -22.29
N VAL A 303 2.75 -14.84 -23.25
CA VAL A 303 3.70 -15.96 -23.17
C VAL A 303 5.01 -15.47 -22.59
N ARG A 304 5.64 -16.27 -21.73
CA ARG A 304 6.97 -15.96 -21.17
C ARG A 304 8.02 -15.98 -22.26
N GLU A 305 8.90 -14.99 -22.28
CA GLU A 305 10.15 -15.07 -23.03
C GLU A 305 11.14 -15.98 -22.26
N LYS A 306 11.85 -16.83 -23.02
CA LYS A 306 12.94 -17.66 -22.48
C LYS A 306 14.23 -16.88 -22.38
#